data_AF-A0A448WV45-F1
#
_entry.id   AF-A0A448WV45-F1
#
_cell.length_a   1.000
_cell.length_b   1.000
_cell.length_c   1.000
_cell.angle_alpha   90.00
_cell.angle_beta   90.00
_cell.angle_gamma   90.00
#
_symmetry.space_group_name_H-M   'P 1'
#
loop_
_entity.id
_entity.type
_entity.pdbx_description
1 polymer ?
#
loop_
_entity_poly.entity_id
_entity_poly.type
_entity_poly.pdbx_seq_one_letter_code
_entity_poly.pdbx_strand_id
1 'polypeptide(L)' 'MDNLGALLSLDELKEALQLLDGVPVVLIATNVPKSVYSDPISKAEFENVFKCFDASSTFIYLPSFCRAQLI' A
#
# COMPACT_ATOMS: atom_id res chain seq x y z
N MET A 1 7.67 -3.50 -23.34
CA MET A 1 8.23 -4.44 -22.35
C MET A 1 7.46 -4.18 -21.08
N ASP A 2 6.31 -4.83 -20.97
CA ASP A 2 5.39 -4.59 -19.88
C ASP A 2 5.84 -5.49 -18.74
N ASN A 3 6.63 -4.91 -17.83
CA ASN A 3 6.93 -5.54 -16.56
C ASN A 3 5.66 -5.44 -15.70
N LEU A 4 4.65 -6.22 -16.08
CA LEU A 4 3.46 -6.43 -15.28
C LEU A 4 3.94 -7.25 -14.09
N GLY A 5 4.33 -6.56 -13.01
CA GLY A 5 4.76 -7.20 -11.78
C GLY A 5 3.76 -8.30 -11.45
N ALA A 6 4.26 -9.54 -11.32
CA ALA A 6 3.41 -10.70 -11.14
C ALA A 6 2.43 -10.42 -10.00
N LEU A 7 1.14 -10.45 -10.32
CA LEU A 7 0.10 -10.30 -9.33
C LEU A 7 0.18 -11.54 -8.45
N LEU A 8 0.62 -11.39 -7.20
CA LEU A 8 0.62 -12.50 -6.25
C LEU A 8 -0.82 -12.99 -6.08
N SER A 9 -1.01 -14.29 -6.10
CA SER A 9 -2.25 -14.88 -5.60
C SER A 9 -2.41 -14.55 -4.12
N LEU A 10 -3.65 -14.60 -3.61
CA LEU A 10 -3.92 -14.34 -2.20
C LEU A 10 -3.20 -15.34 -1.28
N ASP A 11 -3.01 -16.59 -1.74
CA ASP A 11 -2.30 -17.62 -0.99
C ASP A 11 -0.79 -17.34 -0.93
N GLU A 12 -0.16 -16.97 -2.05
CA GLU A 12 1.24 -16.55 -2.08
C GLU A 12 1.49 -15.31 -1.22
N LEU A 13 0.56 -14.36 -1.23
CA LEU A 13 0.63 -13.19 -0.34
C LEU A 13 0.58 -13.60 1.12
N LYS A 14 -0.29 -14.55 1.47
CA LYS A 14 -0.44 -15.03 2.85
C LYS A 14 0.80 -15.78 3.34
N GLU A 15 1.38 -16.63 2.50
CA GLU A 15 2.64 -17.33 2.82
C GLU A 15 3.81 -16.34 2.98
N ALA A 16 3.91 -15.33 2.10
CA ALA A 16 4.91 -14.28 2.22
C ALA A 16 4.74 -13.48 3.52
N LEU A 17 3.52 -13.17 3.93
CA LEU A 17 3.24 -12.48 5.19
C LEU A 17 3.60 -13.35 6.41
N GLN A 18 3.38 -14.66 6.35
CA GLN A 18 3.78 -15.60 7.41
C GLN A 18 5.31 -15.68 7.57
N LEU A 19 6.07 -15.62 6.47
CA LEU A 19 7.54 -15.58 6.51
C LEU A 19 8.09 -14.30 7.16
N LEU A 20 7.28 -13.23 7.19
CA LEU A 20 7.65 -11.94 7.77
C LEU A 20 7.20 -11.79 9.23
N ASP A 21 6.70 -12.85 9.86
CA ASP A 21 6.28 -12.82 11.26
C ASP A 21 7.42 -12.37 12.19
N GLY A 22 7.14 -11.37 13.03
CA GLY A 22 8.14 -10.71 13.89
C GLY A 22 9.03 -9.66 13.22
N VAL A 23 8.93 -9.45 11.90
CA VAL A 23 9.57 -8.32 11.20
C VAL A 23 8.59 -7.15 11.18
N PRO A 24 9.02 -5.90 11.46
CA PRO A 24 8.17 -4.74 11.21
C PRO A 24 7.86 -4.66 9.70
N VAL A 25 6.67 -5.09 9.33
CA VAL A 25 6.21 -5.11 7.94
C VAL A 25 5.74 -3.72 7.58
N VAL A 26 6.48 -3.10 6.67
CA VAL A 26 6.09 -1.83 6.07
C VAL A 26 5.59 -2.12 4.67
N LEU A 27 4.34 -1.76 4.39
CA LEU A 27 3.78 -1.90 3.06
C LEU A 27 4.09 -0.64 2.24
N ILE A 28 4.54 -0.80 1.00
CA ILE A 28 4.75 0.32 0.07
C ILE A 28 3.77 0.19 -1.08
N ALA A 29 2.76 1.04 -1.10
CA ALA A 29 1.89 1.23 -2.26
C ALA A 29 2.69 1.97 -3.35
N THR A 30 2.71 1.41 -4.55
CA THR A 30 3.38 1.98 -5.73
C THR A 30 2.35 2.40 -6.77
N ASN A 31 2.77 3.22 -7.74
CA ASN A 31 1.90 3.76 -8.79
C ASN A 31 0.65 4.47 -8.22
N VAL A 32 0.81 5.11 -7.05
CA VAL A 32 -0.28 5.81 -6.39
C VAL A 32 -0.74 6.97 -7.29
N PRO A 33 -2.04 7.07 -7.63
CA PRO A 33 -2.56 8.11 -8.51
C PRO A 33 -2.27 9.50 -7.96
N LYS A 34 -1.96 10.46 -8.85
CA LYS A 34 -1.62 11.82 -8.44
C LYS A 34 -2.75 12.51 -7.65
N SER A 35 -4.01 12.15 -7.93
CA SER A 35 -5.18 12.67 -7.22
C SER A 35 -5.13 12.38 -5.72
N VAL A 36 -4.56 11.24 -5.29
CA VAL A 36 -4.41 10.88 -3.86
C VAL A 36 -3.58 11.93 -3.10
N TYR A 37 -2.67 12.63 -3.77
CA TYR A 37 -1.83 13.65 -3.14
C TYR A 37 -2.46 15.05 -3.14
N SER A 38 -3.39 15.33 -4.04
CA SER A 38 -3.92 16.67 -4.28
C SER A 38 -5.39 16.85 -3.90
N ASP A 39 -6.17 15.78 -3.88
CA ASP A 39 -7.60 15.79 -3.60
C ASP A 39 -7.90 15.08 -2.25
N PRO A 40 -8.48 15.79 -1.27
CA PRO A 40 -8.82 15.21 0.03
C PRO A 40 -9.77 14.01 -0.04
N ILE A 41 -10.69 13.99 -1.01
CA ILE A 41 -11.67 12.89 -1.14
C ILE A 41 -10.95 11.63 -1.64
N SER A 42 -10.21 11.74 -2.75
CA SER A 42 -9.38 10.65 -3.28
C SER A 42 -8.40 10.10 -2.25
N LYS A 43 -7.83 10.99 -1.41
CA LYS A 43 -6.94 10.59 -0.31
C LYS A 43 -7.67 9.77 0.74
N ALA A 44 -8.84 10.22 1.18
CA ALA A 44 -9.64 9.51 2.17
C ALA A 44 -10.10 8.14 1.67
N GLU A 45 -10.51 8.04 0.40
CA GLU A 45 -10.88 6.76 -0.22
C GLU A 45 -9.69 5.80 -0.29
N PHE A 46 -8.51 6.29 -0.68
CA PHE A 46 -7.28 5.50 -0.66
C PHE A 46 -6.93 4.99 0.74
N GLU A 47 -6.95 5.86 1.76
CA GLU A 47 -6.65 5.46 3.14
C GLU A 47 -7.68 4.46 3.70
N ASN A 48 -8.95 4.62 3.35
CA ASN A 48 -10.03 3.75 3.81
C ASN A 48 -9.82 2.29 3.39
N VAL A 49 -9.25 2.04 2.21
CA VAL A 49 -8.93 0.67 1.76
C VAL A 49 -8.06 -0.07 2.79
N PHE A 50 -7.08 0.62 3.37
CA PHE A 50 -6.15 0.01 4.33
C PHE A 50 -6.65 0.08 5.77
N LYS A 51 -7.35 1.16 6.14
CA LYS A 51 -7.98 1.30 7.47
C LYS A 51 -9.06 0.24 7.74
N CYS A 52 -9.64 -0.36 6.71
CA CYS A 52 -10.52 -1.52 6.86
C CYS A 52 -9.83 -2.75 7.45
N PHE A 53 -8.51 -2.89 7.26
CA PHE A 53 -7.72 -4.00 7.80
C PHE A 53 -7.05 -3.62 9.12
N ASP A 54 -6.54 -2.40 9.22
CA ASP A 54 -5.96 -1.84 10.45
C ASP A 54 -6.30 -0.36 10.60
N ALA A 55 -7.19 -0.05 11.55
CA ALA A 55 -7.62 1.31 11.83
C ALA A 55 -6.51 2.20 12.42
N SER A 56 -5.43 1.60 12.95
CA SER A 56 -4.26 2.32 13.49
C SER A 56 -3.20 2.64 12.43
N SER A 57 -3.40 2.19 11.19
CA SER A 57 -2.49 2.44 10.08
C SER A 57 -2.22 3.92 9.82
N THR A 58 -0.96 4.22 9.55
CA THR A 58 -0.44 5.55 9.24
C THR A 58 0.18 5.59 7.85
N PHE A 59 0.17 6.77 7.22
CA PHE A 59 0.52 6.92 5.82
C PHE A 59 1.61 7.99 5.63
N ILE A 60 2.74 7.61 5.07
CA ILE A 60 3.80 8.53 4.64
C ILE A 60 3.75 8.63 3.12
N TYR A 61 3.41 9.83 2.63
CA TYR A 61 3.25 10.08 1.19
C TYR A 61 4.56 10.54 0.55
N LEU A 62 4.92 9.91 -0.56
CA LEU A 62 6.14 10.17 -1.33
C LEU A 62 5.75 10.56 -2.77
N PRO A 63 5.20 11.77 -2.99
CA PRO A 63 4.55 12.16 -4.24
C PRO A 63 5.49 12.17 -5.45
N SER A 64 6.75 12.58 -5.26
CA SER A 64 7.76 12.57 -6.33
C SER A 64 8.08 11.16 -6.84
N PHE A 65 7.74 10.12 -6.07
CA PHE A 65 7.99 8.73 -6.41
C PHE A 65 6.71 7.96 -6.76
N CYS A 66 5.55 8.61 -6.74
CA CYS A 66 4.24 7.97 -6.87
C CYS A 66 4.07 6.78 -5.89
N ARG A 67 4.55 6.96 -4.64
CA ARG A 67 4.49 5.95 -3.59
C ARG A 67 3.80 6.47 -2.33
N ALA A 68 3.30 5.53 -1.54
CA ALA A 68 2.87 5.75 -0.16
C ALA A 68 3.37 4.58 0.70
N GLN A 69 3.99 4.89 1.83
CA GLN A 69 4.41 3.91 2.82
C GLN A 69 3.32 3.83 3.89
N LEU A 70 2.93 2.61 4.23
CA LEU A 70 1.94 2.29 5.26
C LEU A 70 2.67 1.62 6.43
N ILE A 71 2.42 2.14 7.63
CA ILE A 71 3.00 1.67 8.89
C ILE A 71 1.85 1.41 9.85
#